data_AF-A0A496ZXT8-F1
#
_entry.id   AF-A0A496ZXT8-F1
#
_cell.length_a   1.000
_cell.length_b   1.000
_cell.length_c   1.000
_cell.angle_alpha   90.00
_cell.angle_beta   90.00
_cell.angle_gamma   90.00
#
_symmetry.space_group_name_H-M   'P 1'
#
loop_
_entity.id
_entity.type
_entity.pdbx_description
1 polymer ?
#
loop_
_entity_poly.entity_id
_entity_poly.type
_entity_poly.pdbx_seq_one_letter_code
_entity_poly.pdbx_strand_id
1 'polypeptide(L)'
;MKKMLLNEKGSILVMAAAIVLAIISAVSAWSLVGMVSNSEIQTQYDHDAIQEELLLRSEALRSHYAIEQNSTYPPPPREVSILDETGGRQTVYEIKNKKEQRFVTIFLGQAGEQAIAVKSFIEAKRGRPRSILYTSPVKRLTERLIRNESLAQYQYFSNFEKSENEEGNPNELVKFWGPDVLNGPVHSNDDIYIQHAGGGNNNNRPTFYSMVTTAGRAREFGSNQPYKEAYPNTWQEVFRGGLQESIDNVQEIIFNPDAEELKANAQWVGNGHDIVYAKINGGAIQLMYGDIVSLGTQEFEVYSWYPANHDEVMDVIDNGGNWFEDTDNIWTNEIVIYDTIWTDGGALSAGTSSAYWVNDAELWIEGNISNKMTWGCADTIFIT
;
A
#
# COMPACT_ATOMS: atom_id res chain seq x y z
N MET A 1 61.01 66.52 -19.70
CA MET A 1 60.61 66.44 -18.27
C MET A 1 61.27 67.49 -17.38
N LYS A 2 62.61 67.60 -17.31
CA LYS A 2 63.30 68.56 -16.43
C LYS A 2 62.95 70.05 -16.64
N LYS A 3 62.59 70.47 -17.88
CA LYS A 3 62.20 71.85 -18.20
C LYS A 3 60.74 72.22 -17.85
N MET A 4 59.85 71.25 -17.58
CA MET A 4 58.46 71.53 -17.14
C MET A 4 58.32 71.66 -15.62
N LEU A 5 59.29 71.14 -14.85
CA LEU A 5 59.31 71.21 -13.39
C LEU A 5 59.85 72.54 -12.84
N LEU A 6 60.46 73.38 -13.68
CA LEU A 6 61.11 74.65 -13.29
C LEU A 6 60.28 75.90 -13.61
N ASN A 7 59.05 75.73 -14.11
CA ASN A 7 58.12 76.83 -14.36
C ASN A 7 56.88 76.58 -13.49
N GLU A 8 56.52 77.49 -12.59
CA GLU A 8 55.46 77.29 -11.58
C GLU A 8 54.14 76.82 -12.19
N LYS A 9 53.80 77.32 -13.39
CA LYS A 9 52.61 76.91 -14.15
C LYS A 9 52.68 75.47 -14.70
N GLY A 10 53.88 74.99 -15.04
CA GLY A 10 54.12 73.63 -15.53
C GLY A 10 54.11 72.58 -14.42
N SER A 11 54.60 72.94 -13.23
CA SER A 11 54.52 72.10 -12.02
C SER A 11 53.07 71.91 -11.56
N ILE A 12 52.27 72.99 -11.54
CA ILE A 12 50.84 72.93 -11.18
C ILE A 12 50.05 72.06 -12.17
N LEU A 13 50.33 72.16 -13.47
CA LEU A 13 49.67 71.31 -14.48
C LEU A 13 50.04 69.83 -14.35
N VAL A 14 51.31 69.51 -14.06
CA VAL A 14 51.74 68.12 -13.84
C VAL A 14 51.15 67.56 -12.54
N MET A 15 51.06 68.37 -11.48
CA MET A 15 50.42 67.99 -10.22
C MET A 15 48.91 67.79 -10.38
N ALA A 16 48.22 68.68 -11.10
CA ALA A 16 46.81 68.53 -11.43
C ALA A 16 46.55 67.26 -12.27
N ALA A 17 47.38 66.99 -13.28
CA ALA A 17 47.30 65.77 -14.07
C ALA A 17 47.53 64.50 -13.21
N ALA A 18 48.49 64.54 -12.28
CA ALA A 18 48.75 63.44 -11.36
C ALA A 18 47.59 63.21 -10.37
N ILE A 19 46.98 64.28 -9.85
CA ILE A 19 45.80 64.19 -8.97
C ILE A 19 44.60 63.63 -9.74
N VAL A 20 44.36 64.09 -10.98
CA VAL A 20 43.28 63.57 -11.83
C VAL A 20 43.50 62.09 -12.15
N LEU A 21 44.73 61.67 -12.48
CA LEU A 21 45.06 60.26 -12.69
C LEU A 21 44.88 59.42 -11.42
N ALA A 22 45.25 59.96 -10.25
CA ALA A 22 45.03 59.30 -8.98
C ALA A 22 43.54 59.13 -8.67
N ILE A 23 42.72 60.15 -8.93
CA ILE A 23 41.26 60.09 -8.76
C ILE A 23 40.64 59.07 -9.73
N ILE A 24 41.04 59.07 -11.01
CA ILE A 24 40.56 58.09 -11.99
C ILE A 24 40.94 56.67 -11.56
N SER A 25 42.18 56.47 -11.07
CA SER A 25 42.62 55.17 -10.57
C SER A 25 41.88 54.72 -9.30
N ALA A 26 41.52 55.65 -8.42
CA ALA A 26 40.73 55.35 -7.22
C ALA A 26 39.28 55.01 -7.56
N VAL A 27 38.67 55.76 -8.49
CA VAL A 27 37.31 55.52 -8.98
C VAL A 27 37.23 54.20 -9.75
N SER A 28 38.23 53.88 -10.58
CA SER A 28 38.27 52.61 -11.30
C SER A 28 38.51 51.44 -10.34
N ALA A 29 39.38 51.58 -9.34
CA ALA A 29 39.55 50.58 -8.29
C ALA A 29 38.26 50.37 -7.50
N TRP A 30 37.53 51.43 -7.13
CA TRP A 30 36.21 51.30 -6.48
C TRP A 30 35.17 50.64 -7.38
N SER A 31 35.14 50.96 -8.67
CA SER A 31 34.23 50.28 -9.61
C SER A 31 34.57 48.80 -9.79
N LEU A 32 35.86 48.44 -9.82
CA LEU A 32 36.33 47.06 -9.90
C LEU A 32 36.01 46.30 -8.63
N VAL A 33 36.24 46.89 -7.46
CA VAL A 33 35.85 46.31 -6.17
C VAL A 33 34.33 46.13 -6.09
N GLY A 34 33.55 47.10 -6.56
CA GLY A 34 32.09 46.99 -6.67
C GLY A 34 31.66 45.88 -7.62
N MET A 35 32.25 45.78 -8.81
CA MET A 35 31.98 44.71 -9.78
C MET A 35 32.37 43.33 -9.24
N VAL A 36 33.54 43.20 -8.63
CA VAL A 36 34.01 41.94 -8.01
C VAL A 36 33.04 41.54 -6.89
N SER A 37 32.66 42.47 -6.01
CA SER A 37 31.70 42.18 -4.94
C SER A 37 30.31 41.76 -5.46
N ASN A 38 29.82 42.37 -6.54
CA ASN A 38 28.55 42.00 -7.14
C ASN A 38 28.63 40.65 -7.86
N SER A 39 29.74 40.36 -8.54
CA SER A 39 29.98 39.07 -9.21
C SER A 39 30.12 37.92 -8.21
N GLU A 40 30.75 38.18 -7.06
CA GLU A 40 30.89 37.22 -5.97
C GLU A 40 29.53 36.93 -5.33
N ILE A 41 28.71 37.96 -5.12
CA ILE A 41 27.32 37.82 -4.64
C ILE A 41 26.47 36.99 -5.61
N GLN A 42 26.57 37.24 -6.92
CA GLN A 42 25.86 36.45 -7.94
C GLN A 42 26.29 34.98 -7.94
N THR A 43 27.59 34.72 -7.88
CA THR A 43 28.13 33.35 -7.80
C THR A 43 27.66 32.64 -6.53
N GLN A 44 27.57 33.36 -5.41
CA GLN A 44 27.01 32.83 -4.16
C GLN A 44 25.51 32.50 -4.30
N TYR A 45 24.73 33.35 -5.00
CA TYR A 45 23.32 33.06 -5.30
C TYR A 45 23.15 31.79 -6.13
N ASP A 46 23.96 31.61 -7.16
CA ASP A 46 23.92 30.41 -8.03
C ASP A 46 24.32 29.16 -7.27
N HIS A 47 25.35 29.25 -6.41
CA HIS A 47 25.77 28.13 -5.57
C HIS A 47 24.67 27.77 -4.55
N ASP A 48 24.05 28.74 -3.89
CA ASP A 48 22.92 28.50 -2.98
C ASP A 48 21.73 27.86 -3.71
N ALA A 49 21.42 28.30 -4.92
CA ALA A 49 20.35 27.74 -5.74
C ALA A 49 20.58 26.25 -6.06
N ILE A 50 21.83 25.86 -6.34
CA ILE A 50 22.19 24.45 -6.56
C ILE A 50 22.09 23.65 -5.26
N GLN A 51 22.58 24.21 -4.14
CA GLN A 51 22.53 23.55 -2.83
C GLN A 51 21.09 23.33 -2.35
N GLU A 52 20.21 24.34 -2.51
CA GLU A 52 18.78 24.21 -2.21
C GLU A 52 18.14 23.09 -3.04
N GLU A 53 18.51 22.93 -4.31
CA GLU A 53 17.97 21.87 -5.17
C GLU A 53 18.47 20.47 -4.76
N LEU A 54 19.75 20.34 -4.44
CA LEU A 54 20.33 19.07 -3.96
C LEU A 54 19.69 18.64 -2.64
N LEU A 55 19.52 19.59 -1.71
CA LEU A 55 18.82 19.35 -0.46
C LEU A 55 17.36 18.97 -0.71
N LEU A 56 16.67 19.62 -1.65
CA LEU A 56 15.28 19.31 -2.00
C LEU A 56 15.14 17.90 -2.60
N ARG A 57 16.07 17.49 -3.47
CA ARG A 57 16.12 16.11 -3.99
C ARG A 57 16.39 15.10 -2.86
N SER A 58 17.26 15.44 -1.91
CA SER A 58 17.51 14.60 -0.74
C SER A 58 16.28 14.47 0.17
N GLU A 59 15.50 15.55 0.35
CA GLU A 59 14.24 15.51 1.10
C GLU A 59 13.14 14.77 0.34
N ALA A 60 13.11 14.87 -0.99
CA ALA A 60 12.19 14.09 -1.82
C ALA A 60 12.45 12.58 -1.68
N LEU A 61 13.72 12.17 -1.60
CA LEU A 61 14.08 10.77 -1.34
C LEU A 61 13.77 10.36 0.10
N ARG A 62 14.04 11.23 1.08
CA ARG A 62 13.76 10.91 2.49
C ARG A 62 12.25 10.82 2.77
N SER A 63 11.46 11.70 2.16
CA SER A 63 10.00 11.60 2.19
C SER A 63 9.51 10.36 1.46
N HIS A 64 10.14 9.97 0.34
CA HIS A 64 9.82 8.72 -0.35
C HIS A 64 10.00 7.49 0.55
N TYR A 65 11.16 7.37 1.21
CA TYR A 65 11.41 6.26 2.13
C TYR A 65 10.51 6.29 3.37
N ALA A 66 10.23 7.48 3.90
CA ALA A 66 9.29 7.64 5.01
C ALA A 66 7.86 7.20 4.64
N ILE A 67 7.45 7.43 3.39
CA ILE A 67 6.16 7.01 2.84
C ILE A 67 6.13 5.49 2.62
N GLU A 68 7.16 4.91 1.98
CA GLU A 68 7.26 3.46 1.75
C GLU A 68 7.28 2.64 3.04
N GLN A 69 7.79 3.23 4.13
CA GLN A 69 7.83 2.60 5.46
C GLN A 69 6.60 2.94 6.32
N ASN A 70 5.48 3.30 5.68
CA ASN A 70 4.18 3.55 6.32
C ASN A 70 4.21 4.57 7.48
N SER A 71 5.12 5.54 7.46
CA SER A 71 5.09 6.62 8.45
C SER A 71 4.13 7.71 7.98
N THR A 72 2.97 7.81 8.62
CA THR A 72 2.00 8.91 8.39
C THR A 72 2.51 10.27 8.86
N TYR A 73 3.73 10.32 9.43
CA TYR A 73 4.39 11.48 10.00
C TYR A 73 5.42 12.05 9.01
N PRO A 74 5.39 13.38 8.76
CA PRO A 74 6.41 14.00 7.95
C PRO A 74 7.79 13.85 8.62
N PRO A 75 8.87 13.64 7.84
CA PRO A 75 10.21 13.51 8.39
C PRO A 75 10.58 14.77 9.20
N PRO A 76 11.30 14.64 10.34
CA PRO A 76 11.54 15.74 11.27
C PRO A 76 12.27 16.92 10.62
N PRO A 77 12.02 18.16 11.07
CA PRO A 77 12.72 19.33 10.55
C PRO A 77 14.22 19.24 10.85
N ARG A 78 15.05 19.76 9.96
CA ARG A 78 16.50 19.79 10.16
C ARG A 78 17.10 21.10 9.67
N GLU A 79 18.21 21.46 10.29
CA GLU A 79 19.03 22.60 9.88
C GLU A 79 20.36 22.10 9.34
N VAL A 80 20.76 22.59 8.17
CA VAL A 80 22.07 22.31 7.58
C VAL A 80 22.79 23.64 7.47
N SER A 81 23.95 23.76 8.10
CA SER A 81 24.78 24.96 8.00
C SER A 81 26.00 24.69 7.14
N ILE A 82 26.28 25.62 6.21
CA ILE A 82 27.54 25.67 5.47
C ILE A 82 28.31 26.85 6.03
N LEU A 83 29.42 26.52 6.71
CA LEU A 83 30.38 27.47 7.24
C LEU A 83 31.59 27.46 6.31
N ASP A 84 31.92 28.62 5.77
CA ASP A 84 33.18 28.80 5.07
C ASP A 84 34.34 28.87 6.08
N GLU A 85 35.44 28.16 5.84
CA GLU A 85 36.58 28.04 6.76
C GLU A 85 37.23 29.40 7.06
N THR A 86 37.10 30.34 6.12
CA THR A 86 37.57 31.72 6.23
C THR A 86 36.60 32.68 6.95
N GLY A 87 35.44 32.20 7.41
CA GLY A 87 34.47 32.99 8.19
C GLY A 87 33.69 34.04 7.37
N GLY A 88 33.80 34.04 6.04
CA GLY A 88 33.16 35.00 5.14
C GLY A 88 31.70 34.70 4.83
N ARG A 89 31.26 33.44 4.95
CA ARG A 89 29.90 32.98 4.63
C ARG A 89 29.36 32.06 5.72
N GLN A 90 28.18 32.42 6.23
CA GLN A 90 27.37 31.57 7.11
C GLN A 90 25.98 31.45 6.50
N THR A 91 25.74 30.38 5.74
CA THR A 91 24.40 30.05 5.21
C THR A 91 23.81 28.92 6.03
N VAL A 92 22.61 29.14 6.57
CA VAL A 92 21.83 28.12 7.28
C VAL A 92 20.60 27.79 6.44
N TYR A 93 20.45 26.52 6.05
CA TYR A 93 19.27 26.01 5.36
C TYR A 93 18.33 25.40 6.40
N GLU A 94 17.17 26.01 6.58
CA GLU A 94 16.10 25.49 7.43
C GLU A 94 15.15 24.66 6.58
N ILE A 95 15.03 23.37 6.90
CA ILE A 95 14.20 22.42 6.18
C ILE A 95 12.98 22.08 7.02
N LYS A 96 11.78 22.37 6.49
CA LYS A 96 10.49 22.10 7.12
C LYS A 96 9.65 21.19 6.24
N ASN A 97 9.12 20.12 6.84
CA ASN A 97 8.18 19.24 6.19
C ASN A 97 6.78 19.49 6.76
N LYS A 98 5.78 19.63 5.88
CA LYS A 98 4.37 19.81 6.26
C LYS A 98 3.52 18.73 5.59
N LYS A 99 2.61 18.16 6.38
CA LYS A 99 1.54 17.28 5.90
C LYS A 99 0.33 18.12 5.51
N GLU A 100 -0.24 17.86 4.33
CA GLU A 100 -1.50 18.45 3.88
C GLU A 100 -2.39 17.33 3.34
N GLN A 101 -3.62 17.23 3.84
CA GLN A 101 -4.61 16.32 3.25
C GLN A 101 -5.20 16.99 2.01
N ARG A 102 -5.19 16.30 0.87
CA ARG A 102 -5.77 16.77 -0.39
C ARG A 102 -6.69 15.72 -0.96
N PHE A 103 -7.88 16.16 -1.38
CA PHE A 103 -8.76 15.33 -2.19
C PHE A 103 -8.28 15.40 -3.63
N VAL A 104 -7.87 14.25 -4.18
CA VAL A 104 -7.49 14.17 -5.59
C VAL A 104 -8.72 13.74 -6.36
N THR A 105 -9.24 14.64 -7.18
CA THR A 105 -10.32 14.30 -8.12
C THR A 105 -9.77 13.29 -9.11
N ILE A 106 -10.30 12.08 -9.08
CA ILE A 106 -10.08 11.13 -10.18
C ILE A 106 -10.91 11.65 -11.37
N PHE A 107 -10.40 11.44 -12.58
CA PHE A 107 -10.99 11.90 -13.84
C PHE A 107 -12.53 11.73 -13.86
N LEU A 108 -13.25 12.76 -14.34
CA LEU A 108 -14.74 12.90 -14.39
C LEU A 108 -15.48 13.44 -13.16
N GLY A 109 -14.81 14.04 -12.17
CA GLY A 109 -15.48 14.96 -11.24
C GLY A 109 -16.37 14.31 -10.17
N GLN A 110 -16.20 13.02 -9.88
CA GLN A 110 -16.76 12.38 -8.69
C GLN A 110 -15.78 12.44 -7.50
N ALA A 111 -16.33 12.26 -6.29
CA ALA A 111 -15.70 12.49 -5.00
C ALA A 111 -14.27 11.95 -4.92
N GLY A 112 -13.34 12.85 -4.63
CA GLY A 112 -11.91 12.60 -4.71
C GLY A 112 -11.42 11.67 -3.60
N GLU A 113 -10.52 10.77 -3.98
CA GLU A 113 -9.74 9.94 -3.07
C GLU A 113 -8.93 10.85 -2.13
N GLN A 114 -8.94 10.56 -0.82
CA GLN A 114 -8.20 11.35 0.15
C GLN A 114 -6.72 10.99 0.05
N ALA A 115 -5.94 11.85 -0.61
CA ALA A 115 -4.50 11.72 -0.70
C ALA A 115 -3.82 12.54 0.41
N ILE A 116 -2.70 12.05 0.92
CA ILE A 116 -1.84 12.81 1.82
C ILE A 116 -0.69 13.38 0.99
N ALA A 117 -0.58 14.70 0.92
CA ALA A 117 0.54 15.39 0.30
C ALA A 117 1.58 15.74 1.37
N VAL A 118 2.81 15.25 1.20
CA VAL A 118 3.96 15.70 1.99
C VAL A 118 4.67 16.79 1.21
N LYS A 119 4.75 17.99 1.80
CA LYS A 119 5.41 19.17 1.23
C LYS A 119 6.68 19.46 1.99
N SER A 120 7.82 19.45 1.29
CA SER A 120 9.11 19.86 1.85
C SER A 120 9.43 21.30 1.43
N PHE A 121 9.75 22.13 2.41
CA PHE A 121 10.14 23.53 2.25
C PHE A 121 11.59 23.69 2.69
N ILE A 122 12.38 24.37 1.87
CA ILE A 122 13.75 24.75 2.21
C ILE A 122 13.85 26.27 2.16
N GLU A 123 14.34 26.84 3.25
CA GLU A 123 14.56 28.28 3.38
C GLU A 123 16.03 28.54 3.74
N ALA A 124 16.77 29.19 2.85
CA ALA A 124 18.13 29.63 3.15
C ALA A 124 18.12 30.97 3.89
N LYS A 125 18.69 30.98 5.10
CA LYS A 125 18.99 32.17 5.90
C LYS A 125 20.47 32.50 5.76
N ARG A 126 20.79 33.70 5.28
CA ARG A 126 22.16 34.13 5.01
C ARG A 126 22.62 35.12 6.08
N GLY A 127 23.69 34.78 6.78
CA GLY A 127 24.36 35.65 7.74
C GLY A 127 25.73 36.10 7.25
N ARG A 128 26.07 37.36 7.51
CA ARG A 128 27.45 37.88 7.48
C ARG A 128 27.83 38.32 8.90
N PRO A 129 29.11 38.26 9.30
CA PRO A 129 29.52 38.88 10.55
C PRO A 129 29.24 40.38 10.46
N ARG A 130 28.18 40.84 11.15
CA ARG A 130 27.67 42.23 11.25
C ARG A 130 26.61 42.73 10.24
N SER A 131 25.83 41.88 9.55
CA SER A 131 24.63 42.38 8.82
C SER A 131 23.35 41.60 9.12
N ILE A 132 22.21 42.26 8.84
CA ILE A 132 20.85 41.72 8.93
C ILE A 132 20.76 40.44 8.08
N LEU A 133 20.11 39.41 8.64
CA LEU A 133 19.83 38.14 7.98
C LEU A 133 18.95 38.38 6.76
N TYR A 134 19.46 38.09 5.57
CA TYR A 134 18.65 38.11 4.35
C TYR A 134 18.10 36.70 4.11
N THR A 135 16.77 36.57 4.07
CA THR A 135 16.08 35.34 3.69
C THR A 135 16.01 35.22 2.17
N SER A 136 16.18 34.00 1.66
CA SER A 136 15.96 33.71 0.24
C SER A 136 14.52 34.12 -0.17
N PRO A 137 14.33 34.88 -1.27
CA PRO A 137 13.00 35.28 -1.73
C PRO A 137 12.20 34.12 -2.34
N VAL A 138 12.83 32.98 -2.63
CA VAL A 138 12.21 31.84 -3.31
C VAL A 138 12.14 30.64 -2.38
N LYS A 139 10.94 30.31 -1.90
CA LYS A 139 10.67 29.03 -1.24
C LYS A 139 10.49 27.96 -2.30
N ARG A 140 11.42 27.01 -2.38
CA ARG A 140 11.32 25.87 -3.30
C ARG A 140 10.47 24.77 -2.66
N LEU A 141 9.58 24.18 -3.46
CA LEU A 141 8.58 23.21 -3.04
C LEU A 141 8.75 21.92 -3.84
N THR A 142 8.74 20.79 -3.14
CA THR A 142 8.39 19.49 -3.72
C THR A 142 7.15 18.95 -3.04
N GLU A 143 6.24 18.39 -3.83
CA GLU A 143 5.00 17.80 -3.37
C GLU A 143 4.96 16.36 -3.88
N ARG A 144 4.73 15.41 -2.96
CA ARG A 144 4.49 14.01 -3.31
C ARG A 144 3.14 13.59 -2.77
N LEU A 145 2.32 13.02 -3.65
CA LEU A 145 1.00 12.50 -3.32
C LEU A 145 1.12 11.04 -2.87
N ILE A 146 0.56 10.75 -1.71
CA ILE A 146 0.27 9.40 -1.24
C ILE A 146 -1.16 9.09 -1.70
N ARG A 147 -1.32 8.17 -2.66
CA ARG A 147 -2.64 7.58 -2.95
C ARG A 147 -3.01 6.63 -1.82
N ASN A 148 -4.29 6.52 -1.48
CA ASN A 148 -4.70 5.52 -0.52
C ASN A 148 -4.37 4.16 -1.12
N GLU A 149 -3.52 3.43 -0.41
CA GLU A 149 -2.97 2.18 -0.85
C GLU A 149 -4.11 1.14 -0.90
N SER A 150 -4.34 0.57 -2.09
CA SER A 150 -5.24 -0.56 -2.24
C SER A 150 -4.70 -1.72 -1.40
N LEU A 151 -5.58 -2.42 -0.67
CA LEU A 151 -5.21 -3.65 0.06
C LEU A 151 -4.54 -4.70 -0.83
N ALA A 152 -4.76 -4.64 -2.15
CA ALA A 152 -4.12 -5.50 -3.15
C ALA A 152 -2.59 -5.36 -3.25
N GLN A 153 -1.99 -4.36 -2.60
CA GLN A 153 -0.53 -4.26 -2.52
C GLN A 153 0.08 -5.29 -1.55
N TYR A 154 -0.70 -5.77 -0.59
CA TYR A 154 -0.25 -6.76 0.37
C TYR A 154 -0.41 -8.15 -0.26
N GLN A 155 0.66 -8.96 -0.20
CA GLN A 155 0.55 -10.38 -0.50
C GLN A 155 -0.35 -11.07 0.55
N TYR A 156 -0.34 -10.56 1.78
CA TYR A 156 -1.18 -11.05 2.87
C TYR A 156 -1.66 -9.88 3.72
N PHE A 157 -2.98 -9.77 3.90
CA PHE A 157 -3.64 -8.83 4.78
C PHE A 157 -4.66 -9.55 5.65
N SER A 158 -4.62 -9.33 6.97
CA SER A 158 -5.62 -9.85 7.91
C SER A 158 -6.12 -8.75 8.85
N ASN A 159 -7.44 -8.71 9.09
CA ASN A 159 -8.05 -7.79 10.04
C ASN A 159 -8.04 -8.37 11.47
N PHE A 160 -8.40 -9.65 11.60
CA PHE A 160 -8.25 -10.42 12.83
C PHE A 160 -7.70 -11.80 12.47
N GLU A 161 -6.65 -12.23 13.16
CA GLU A 161 -6.06 -13.55 12.98
C GLU A 161 -6.85 -14.56 13.81
N LYS A 162 -7.87 -15.19 13.20
CA LYS A 162 -8.68 -16.21 13.86
C LYS A 162 -8.69 -17.51 13.08
N SER A 163 -8.69 -18.61 13.82
CA SER A 163 -8.75 -19.97 13.27
C SER A 163 -10.14 -20.56 13.53
N GLU A 164 -10.63 -21.38 12.60
CA GLU A 164 -11.93 -22.06 12.73
C GLU A 164 -11.97 -23.01 13.94
N ASN A 165 -10.80 -23.44 14.42
CA ASN A 165 -10.69 -24.31 15.60
C ASN A 165 -10.37 -23.52 16.90
N GLU A 166 -10.36 -22.18 16.88
CA GLU A 166 -10.00 -21.31 18.02
C GLU A 166 -11.04 -21.29 19.16
N GLU A 167 -11.63 -22.43 19.51
CA GLU A 167 -12.55 -22.61 20.63
C GLU A 167 -11.78 -22.60 21.97
N GLY A 168 -11.00 -21.53 22.21
CA GLY A 168 -10.26 -21.28 23.44
C GLY A 168 -8.91 -21.99 23.56
N ASN A 169 -8.42 -22.68 22.52
CA ASN A 169 -7.11 -23.33 22.53
C ASN A 169 -6.03 -22.43 21.89
N PRO A 170 -5.05 -21.91 22.67
CA PRO A 170 -3.96 -21.08 22.12
C PRO A 170 -3.03 -21.84 21.17
N ASN A 171 -3.16 -23.16 21.03
CA ASN A 171 -2.41 -23.94 20.05
C ASN A 171 -2.99 -23.88 18.63
N GLU A 172 -4.15 -23.25 18.45
CA GLU A 172 -4.92 -23.30 17.21
C GLU A 172 -5.00 -21.94 16.51
N LEU A 173 -4.32 -20.92 17.04
CA LEU A 173 -4.14 -19.61 16.42
C LEU A 173 -3.52 -19.70 15.01
N VAL A 174 -3.92 -18.79 14.12
CA VAL A 174 -3.29 -18.63 12.80
C VAL A 174 -1.84 -18.21 13.00
N LYS A 175 -0.93 -18.92 12.33
CA LYS A 175 0.51 -18.78 12.52
C LYS A 175 1.28 -18.96 11.23
N PHE A 176 2.35 -18.20 11.10
CA PHE A 176 3.37 -18.45 10.10
C PHE A 176 4.35 -19.48 10.63
N TRP A 177 4.57 -20.54 9.87
CA TRP A 177 5.36 -21.68 10.27
C TRP A 177 6.46 -22.00 9.24
N GLY A 178 7.30 -22.97 9.59
CA GLY A 178 8.56 -23.28 8.91
C GLY A 178 8.53 -23.19 7.39
N PRO A 179 7.58 -23.82 6.66
CA PRO A 179 7.56 -23.81 5.20
C PRO A 179 7.20 -22.46 4.54
N ASP A 180 6.67 -21.50 5.29
CA ASP A 180 6.08 -20.29 4.71
C ASP A 180 7.15 -19.34 4.19
N VAL A 181 7.02 -18.95 2.92
CA VAL A 181 7.91 -18.00 2.25
C VAL A 181 7.08 -16.95 1.55
N LEU A 182 7.12 -15.72 2.05
CA LEU A 182 6.39 -14.58 1.51
C LEU A 182 7.36 -13.57 0.89
N ASN A 183 7.09 -13.20 -0.36
CA ASN A 183 7.95 -12.30 -1.14
C ASN A 183 7.41 -10.87 -1.23
N GLY A 184 6.12 -10.68 -0.98
CA GLY A 184 5.42 -9.40 -0.99
C GLY A 184 5.10 -8.88 0.42
N PRO A 185 4.62 -7.64 0.54
CA PRO A 185 4.32 -7.00 1.81
C PRO A 185 3.24 -7.76 2.59
N VAL A 186 3.35 -7.75 3.92
CA VAL A 186 2.40 -8.41 4.83
C VAL A 186 1.90 -7.38 5.85
N HIS A 187 0.59 -7.36 6.09
CA HIS A 187 -0.01 -6.53 7.14
C HIS A 187 -1.04 -7.30 7.95
N SER A 188 -1.03 -7.11 9.28
CA SER A 188 -2.13 -7.57 10.15
C SER A 188 -2.55 -6.46 11.10
N ASN A 189 -3.85 -6.27 11.27
CA ASN A 189 -4.37 -5.37 12.30
C ASN A 189 -4.26 -5.96 13.71
N ASP A 190 -3.95 -7.26 13.83
CA ASP A 190 -3.80 -7.97 15.10
C ASP A 190 -2.37 -8.52 15.28
N ASP A 191 -2.13 -9.20 16.39
CA ASP A 191 -0.88 -9.90 16.68
C ASP A 191 -0.61 -11.03 15.65
N ILE A 192 0.62 -11.14 15.16
CA ILE A 192 1.04 -12.23 14.26
C ILE A 192 1.88 -13.27 15.02
N TYR A 193 1.63 -14.55 14.79
CA TYR A 193 2.33 -15.63 15.49
C TYR A 193 3.34 -16.34 14.60
N ILE A 194 4.56 -16.53 15.11
CA ILE A 194 5.69 -17.15 14.41
C ILE A 194 6.06 -18.45 15.09
N GLN A 195 6.00 -19.57 14.36
CA GLN A 195 6.39 -20.88 14.85
C GLN A 195 7.65 -21.41 14.13
N HIS A 196 8.65 -21.83 14.90
CA HIS A 196 9.84 -22.52 14.38
C HIS A 196 9.58 -24.02 14.35
N ALA A 197 8.78 -24.48 13.39
CA ALA A 197 8.48 -25.89 13.21
C ALA A 197 8.07 -26.18 11.76
N GLY A 198 8.25 -27.42 11.31
CA GLY A 198 7.87 -27.84 9.96
C GLY A 198 9.02 -27.74 8.95
N GLY A 199 9.16 -28.79 8.14
CA GLY A 199 10.25 -28.95 7.15
C GLY A 199 10.16 -27.96 5.99
N GLY A 200 11.31 -27.67 5.37
CA GLY A 200 11.43 -26.74 4.25
C GLY A 200 12.89 -26.37 3.99
N ASN A 201 13.17 -25.69 2.87
CA ASN A 201 14.52 -25.22 2.51
C ASN A 201 14.96 -23.94 3.24
N ASN A 202 14.16 -23.46 4.19
CA ASN A 202 14.33 -22.21 4.94
C ASN A 202 14.64 -22.44 6.42
N ASN A 203 15.37 -23.53 6.73
CA ASN A 203 15.84 -23.85 8.09
C ASN A 203 14.70 -23.97 9.14
N ASN A 204 13.54 -24.51 8.74
CA ASN A 204 12.37 -24.68 9.60
C ASN A 204 11.83 -23.38 10.21
N ARG A 205 12.02 -22.26 9.51
CA ARG A 205 11.55 -20.92 9.92
C ARG A 205 10.82 -20.24 8.77
N PRO A 206 9.69 -19.58 9.04
CA PRO A 206 9.04 -18.74 8.02
C PRO A 206 10.00 -17.63 7.57
N THR A 207 9.90 -17.21 6.32
CA THR A 207 10.75 -16.15 5.77
C THR A 207 9.91 -15.10 5.04
N PHE A 208 10.06 -13.85 5.45
CA PHE A 208 9.45 -12.66 4.85
C PHE A 208 10.53 -11.82 4.18
N TYR A 209 10.51 -11.75 2.85
CA TYR A 209 11.48 -10.97 2.07
C TYR A 209 11.11 -9.49 1.94
N SER A 210 9.82 -9.15 2.10
CA SER A 210 9.33 -7.77 2.09
C SER A 210 8.98 -7.28 3.50
N MET A 211 8.58 -6.01 3.60
CA MET A 211 8.19 -5.39 4.86
C MET A 211 6.97 -6.11 5.46
N VAL A 212 7.07 -6.39 6.76
CA VAL A 212 5.95 -6.86 7.58
C VAL A 212 5.53 -5.76 8.54
N THR A 213 4.24 -5.46 8.57
CA THR A 213 3.65 -4.46 9.45
C THR A 213 2.54 -5.09 10.28
N THR A 214 2.46 -4.77 11.57
CA THR A 214 1.34 -5.21 12.41
C THR A 214 0.92 -4.10 13.36
N ALA A 215 -0.40 -3.87 13.48
CA ALA A 215 -0.94 -2.94 14.47
C ALA A 215 -0.99 -3.56 15.89
N GLY A 216 -0.72 -4.86 16.01
CA GLY A 216 -0.40 -5.55 17.26
C GLY A 216 1.12 -5.70 17.43
N ARG A 217 1.56 -6.92 17.72
CA ARG A 217 2.96 -7.33 17.86
C ARG A 217 3.19 -8.68 17.17
N ALA A 218 4.40 -8.87 16.65
CA ALA A 218 4.85 -10.19 16.28
C ALA A 218 5.18 -10.98 17.55
N ARG A 219 4.74 -12.22 17.63
CA ARG A 219 4.92 -13.08 18.81
C ARG A 219 5.47 -14.44 18.43
N GLU A 220 6.26 -15.00 19.34
CA GLU A 220 6.62 -16.41 19.24
C GLU A 220 5.42 -17.28 19.64
N PHE A 221 5.07 -18.21 18.75
CA PHE A 221 4.04 -19.20 19.00
C PHE A 221 4.43 -20.14 20.15
N GLY A 222 3.54 -20.32 21.12
CA GLY A 222 3.73 -21.17 22.31
C GLY A 222 4.19 -20.43 23.56
N SER A 223 5.09 -19.46 23.45
CA SER A 223 5.51 -18.62 24.60
C SER A 223 4.71 -17.33 24.71
N ASN A 224 4.06 -16.90 23.62
CA ASN A 224 3.34 -15.64 23.47
C ASN A 224 4.21 -14.38 23.73
N GLN A 225 5.54 -14.55 23.78
CA GLN A 225 6.47 -13.45 23.97
C GLN A 225 6.64 -12.66 22.67
N PRO A 226 6.81 -11.32 22.74
CA PRO A 226 7.12 -10.51 21.57
C PRO A 226 8.37 -11.03 20.87
N TYR A 227 8.29 -11.19 19.55
CA TYR A 227 9.27 -11.94 18.79
C TYR A 227 10.65 -11.28 18.77
N LYS A 228 10.70 -9.94 18.70
CA LYS A 228 11.95 -9.17 18.84
C LYS A 228 12.60 -9.35 20.23
N GLU A 229 11.81 -9.63 21.27
CA GLU A 229 12.31 -9.83 22.64
C GLU A 229 12.78 -11.27 22.86
N ALA A 230 12.08 -12.25 22.29
CA ALA A 230 12.49 -13.66 22.31
C ALA A 230 13.74 -13.90 21.45
N TYR A 231 13.88 -13.19 20.32
CA TYR A 231 14.96 -13.38 19.33
C TYR A 231 15.67 -12.07 18.96
N PRO A 232 16.30 -11.36 19.92
CA PRO A 232 16.82 -10.00 19.70
C PRO A 232 17.89 -9.90 18.61
N ASN A 233 18.65 -10.98 18.39
CA ASN A 233 19.76 -11.00 17.43
C ASN A 233 19.45 -11.73 16.12
N THR A 234 18.32 -12.44 16.04
CA THR A 234 18.02 -13.34 14.92
C THR A 234 16.65 -13.12 14.31
N TRP A 235 15.87 -12.15 14.80
CA TRP A 235 14.53 -11.89 14.27
C TRP A 235 14.55 -11.49 12.79
N GLN A 236 15.65 -10.87 12.32
CA GLN A 236 15.87 -10.49 10.92
C GLN A 236 16.05 -11.68 9.98
N GLU A 237 16.34 -12.88 10.50
CA GLU A 237 16.41 -14.08 9.66
C GLU A 237 15.03 -14.49 9.13
N VAL A 238 14.00 -14.23 9.94
CA VAL A 238 12.58 -14.39 9.59
C VAL A 238 12.08 -13.15 8.86
N PHE A 239 12.28 -11.96 9.42
CA PHE A 239 11.82 -10.69 8.84
C PHE A 239 12.93 -9.97 8.07
N ARG A 240 13.32 -10.54 6.92
CA ARG A 240 14.43 -10.02 6.11
C ARG A 240 14.13 -8.67 5.48
N GLY A 241 12.87 -8.44 5.12
CA GLY A 241 12.40 -7.15 4.61
C GLY A 241 12.07 -6.11 5.68
N GLY A 242 12.18 -6.47 6.96
CA GLY A 242 11.87 -5.61 8.10
C GLY A 242 10.55 -5.94 8.79
N LEU A 243 10.44 -5.54 10.06
CA LEU A 243 9.26 -5.71 10.91
C LEU A 243 8.98 -4.40 11.64
N GLN A 244 7.81 -3.81 11.39
CA GLN A 244 7.28 -2.70 12.16
C GLN A 244 6.01 -3.13 12.90
N GLU A 245 5.90 -2.71 14.15
CA GLU A 245 4.81 -3.12 15.04
C GLU A 245 4.09 -1.90 15.63
N SER A 246 3.06 -2.12 16.46
CA SER A 246 2.39 -1.07 17.24
C SER A 246 3.35 -0.12 17.96
N ILE A 247 4.43 -0.65 18.54
CA ILE A 247 5.45 0.15 19.25
C ILE A 247 6.22 1.09 18.31
N ASP A 248 6.25 0.78 17.01
CA ASP A 248 6.83 1.60 15.96
C ASP A 248 5.81 2.60 15.36
N ASN A 249 4.62 2.72 15.97
CA ASN A 249 3.46 3.53 15.55
C ASN A 249 2.72 3.03 14.30
N VAL A 250 2.78 1.72 14.00
CA VAL A 250 1.87 1.12 13.02
C VAL A 250 0.46 1.15 13.59
N GLN A 251 -0.50 1.67 12.81
CA GLN A 251 -1.91 1.72 13.17
C GLN A 251 -2.70 0.67 12.39
N GLU A 252 -3.85 0.28 12.94
CA GLU A 252 -4.81 -0.55 12.26
C GLU A 252 -5.25 0.12 10.95
N ILE A 253 -5.21 -0.63 9.86
CA ILE A 253 -5.82 -0.23 8.61
C ILE A 253 -7.33 -0.40 8.78
N ILE A 254 -8.08 0.69 8.65
CA ILE A 254 -9.55 0.65 8.72
C ILE A 254 -10.05 -0.22 7.57
N PHE A 255 -10.39 -1.47 7.91
CA PHE A 255 -11.12 -2.38 7.05
C PHE A 255 -12.60 -2.22 7.39
N ASN A 256 -13.40 -1.73 6.44
CA ASN A 256 -14.84 -1.80 6.61
C ASN A 256 -15.24 -3.26 6.32
N PRO A 257 -15.62 -4.06 7.34
CA PRO A 257 -15.99 -5.45 7.12
C PRO A 257 -17.22 -5.57 6.24
N ASP A 258 -18.03 -4.52 6.23
CA ASP A 258 -19.25 -4.49 5.47
C ASP A 258 -18.97 -3.88 4.09
N ALA A 259 -19.38 -4.60 3.06
CA ALA A 259 -19.32 -4.10 1.69
C ALA A 259 -20.42 -3.04 1.42
N GLU A 260 -20.83 -2.25 2.42
CA GLU A 260 -21.92 -1.26 2.32
C GLU A 260 -21.65 -0.24 1.20
N GLU A 261 -20.41 0.25 1.09
CA GLU A 261 -20.04 1.21 0.05
C GLU A 261 -20.13 0.58 -1.35
N LEU A 262 -19.74 -0.69 -1.47
CA LEU A 262 -19.90 -1.44 -2.72
C LEU A 262 -21.38 -1.69 -3.02
N LYS A 263 -22.16 -2.18 -2.04
CA LYS A 263 -23.60 -2.42 -2.15
C LYS A 263 -24.39 -1.17 -2.55
N ALA A 264 -23.99 0.00 -2.05
CA ALA A 264 -24.62 1.28 -2.35
C ALA A 264 -24.29 1.82 -3.76
N ASN A 265 -23.11 1.49 -4.31
CA ASN A 265 -22.60 2.12 -5.54
C ASN A 265 -22.46 1.15 -6.73
N ALA A 266 -22.52 -0.17 -6.51
CA ALA A 266 -22.41 -1.18 -7.55
C ALA A 266 -23.73 -1.37 -8.32
N GLN A 267 -23.62 -1.95 -9.51
CA GLN A 267 -24.79 -2.42 -10.25
C GLN A 267 -25.29 -3.73 -9.64
N TRP A 268 -26.57 -3.79 -9.30
CA TRP A 268 -27.19 -4.99 -8.73
C TRP A 268 -27.47 -6.02 -9.83
N VAL A 269 -27.14 -7.29 -9.56
CA VAL A 269 -27.23 -8.41 -10.51
C VAL A 269 -27.91 -9.60 -9.83
N GLY A 270 -28.80 -10.28 -10.56
CA GLY A 270 -29.40 -11.55 -10.12
C GLY A 270 -30.29 -11.50 -8.88
N ASN A 271 -30.96 -10.37 -8.64
CA ASN A 271 -31.81 -10.20 -7.47
C ASN A 271 -33.02 -11.15 -7.52
N GLY A 272 -33.21 -11.97 -6.47
CA GLY A 272 -34.32 -12.93 -6.36
C GLY A 272 -34.04 -14.32 -6.92
N HIS A 273 -32.77 -14.65 -7.18
CA HIS A 273 -32.31 -15.97 -7.58
C HIS A 273 -31.40 -16.57 -6.51
N ASP A 274 -31.26 -17.89 -6.47
CA ASP A 274 -30.40 -18.56 -5.47
C ASP A 274 -28.93 -18.56 -5.86
N ILE A 275 -28.63 -18.62 -7.17
CA ILE A 275 -27.28 -18.66 -7.72
C ILE A 275 -27.16 -17.69 -8.90
N VAL A 276 -26.08 -16.93 -8.93
CA VAL A 276 -25.67 -16.08 -10.05
C VAL A 276 -24.36 -16.59 -10.62
N TYR A 277 -24.41 -17.14 -11.82
CA TYR A 277 -23.23 -17.55 -12.57
C TYR A 277 -22.84 -16.45 -13.57
N ALA A 278 -21.58 -16.02 -13.53
CA ALA A 278 -21.00 -14.99 -14.37
C ALA A 278 -19.79 -15.55 -15.15
N LYS A 279 -19.97 -15.74 -16.45
CA LYS A 279 -18.90 -16.13 -17.37
C LYS A 279 -18.27 -14.91 -17.99
N ILE A 280 -17.00 -14.67 -17.66
CA ILE A 280 -16.25 -13.49 -18.06
C ILE A 280 -15.30 -13.84 -19.21
N ASN A 281 -15.40 -13.07 -20.30
CA ASN A 281 -14.48 -13.13 -21.42
C ASN A 281 -13.94 -11.72 -21.73
N GLY A 282 -12.82 -11.39 -21.09
CA GLY A 282 -12.18 -10.09 -21.14
C GLY A 282 -13.00 -9.03 -20.42
N GLY A 283 -13.75 -8.24 -21.20
CA GLY A 283 -14.69 -7.22 -20.72
C GLY A 283 -16.15 -7.57 -20.98
N ALA A 284 -16.46 -8.70 -21.60
CA ALA A 284 -17.83 -9.18 -21.78
C ALA A 284 -18.17 -10.17 -20.65
N ILE A 285 -19.36 -10.04 -20.09
CA ILE A 285 -19.87 -10.91 -19.02
C ILE A 285 -21.18 -11.53 -19.50
N GLN A 286 -21.27 -12.85 -19.50
CA GLN A 286 -22.52 -13.58 -19.72
C GLN A 286 -23.03 -14.07 -18.37
N LEU A 287 -24.31 -13.82 -18.09
CA LEU A 287 -24.94 -14.19 -16.84
C LEU A 287 -25.89 -15.36 -17.03
N MET A 288 -25.91 -16.26 -16.06
CA MET A 288 -26.96 -17.25 -15.90
C MET A 288 -27.44 -17.21 -14.45
N TYR A 289 -28.75 -17.27 -14.26
CA TYR A 289 -29.35 -17.33 -12.93
C TYR A 289 -29.84 -18.74 -12.66
N GLY A 290 -29.44 -19.30 -11.53
CA GLY A 290 -29.84 -20.61 -11.05
C GLY A 290 -30.84 -20.46 -9.92
N ASP A 291 -31.99 -21.13 -10.03
CA ASP A 291 -32.96 -21.26 -8.95
C ASP A 291 -32.96 -22.71 -8.47
N ILE A 292 -32.78 -22.92 -7.17
CA ILE A 292 -32.79 -24.24 -6.54
C ILE A 292 -34.25 -24.60 -6.29
N VAL A 293 -34.78 -25.50 -7.10
CA VAL A 293 -36.16 -25.95 -7.01
C VAL A 293 -36.22 -27.37 -6.46
N SER A 294 -37.24 -27.64 -5.65
CA SER A 294 -37.58 -29.02 -5.30
C SER A 294 -38.26 -29.68 -6.49
N LEU A 295 -37.67 -30.77 -6.99
CA LEU A 295 -38.27 -31.60 -8.04
C LEU A 295 -39.31 -32.58 -7.50
N GLY A 296 -39.45 -32.64 -6.18
CA GLY A 296 -40.36 -33.53 -5.47
C GLY A 296 -39.62 -34.44 -4.49
N THR A 297 -40.39 -35.34 -3.90
CA THR A 297 -39.91 -36.35 -2.96
C THR A 297 -39.76 -37.66 -3.71
N GLN A 298 -38.60 -38.31 -3.57
CA GLN A 298 -38.42 -39.69 -3.96
C GLN A 298 -38.59 -40.58 -2.73
N GLU A 299 -39.44 -41.59 -2.88
CA GLU A 299 -39.71 -42.59 -1.86
C GLU A 299 -38.84 -43.83 -2.10
N PHE A 300 -38.20 -44.30 -1.04
CA PHE A 300 -37.41 -45.53 -1.01
C PHE A 300 -38.01 -46.46 0.03
N GLU A 301 -38.70 -47.50 -0.43
CA GLU A 301 -39.25 -48.52 0.44
C GLU A 301 -38.11 -49.37 1.04
N VAL A 302 -38.19 -49.58 2.35
CA VAL A 302 -37.30 -50.45 3.11
C VAL A 302 -38.06 -51.73 3.40
N TYR A 303 -37.55 -52.84 2.87
CA TYR A 303 -38.12 -54.15 3.07
C TYR A 303 -37.52 -54.83 4.30
N SER A 304 -38.32 -55.68 4.94
CA SER A 304 -37.95 -56.47 6.13
C SER A 304 -36.70 -57.33 5.93
N TRP A 305 -36.42 -57.71 4.69
CA TRP A 305 -35.21 -58.41 4.27
C TRP A 305 -34.93 -58.11 2.79
N TYR A 306 -33.65 -58.13 2.38
CA TYR A 306 -33.23 -58.05 0.99
C TYR A 306 -32.05 -59.01 0.80
N PRO A 307 -31.98 -59.79 -0.29
CA PRO A 307 -30.88 -60.72 -0.51
C PRO A 307 -29.55 -59.96 -0.70
N ALA A 308 -28.51 -60.37 0.02
CA ALA A 308 -27.22 -59.66 0.07
C ALA A 308 -26.30 -59.98 -1.11
N ASN A 309 -26.57 -61.06 -1.84
CA ASN A 309 -25.74 -61.55 -2.93
C ASN A 309 -26.56 -62.35 -3.95
N HIS A 310 -25.92 -62.66 -5.09
CA HIS A 310 -26.55 -63.41 -6.18
C HIS A 310 -27.00 -64.83 -5.78
N ASP A 311 -26.26 -65.51 -4.91
CA ASP A 311 -26.58 -66.89 -4.53
C ASP A 311 -27.87 -66.95 -3.69
N GLU A 312 -28.06 -65.99 -2.78
CA GLU A 312 -29.32 -65.82 -2.03
C GLU A 312 -30.50 -65.45 -2.92
N VAL A 313 -30.27 -64.64 -3.96
CA VAL A 313 -31.30 -64.31 -4.96
C VAL A 313 -31.74 -65.59 -5.69
N MET A 314 -30.80 -66.40 -6.15
CA MET A 314 -31.10 -67.62 -6.91
C MET A 314 -31.76 -68.69 -6.04
N ASP A 315 -31.39 -68.82 -4.77
CA ASP A 315 -32.02 -69.77 -3.84
C ASP A 315 -33.52 -69.45 -3.63
N VAL A 316 -33.90 -68.17 -3.55
CA VAL A 316 -35.30 -67.76 -3.42
C VAL A 316 -36.09 -68.08 -4.70
N ILE A 317 -35.51 -67.78 -5.87
CA ILE A 317 -36.12 -68.08 -7.19
C ILE A 317 -36.30 -69.60 -7.35
N ASP A 318 -35.27 -70.38 -7.03
CA ASP A 318 -35.26 -71.83 -7.22
C ASP A 318 -36.25 -72.53 -6.29
N ASN A 319 -36.52 -71.96 -5.11
CA ASN A 319 -37.59 -72.39 -4.21
C ASN A 319 -38.99 -71.90 -4.62
N GLY A 320 -39.11 -71.20 -5.76
CA GLY A 320 -40.37 -70.69 -6.28
C GLY A 320 -40.93 -69.48 -5.53
N GLY A 321 -40.12 -68.85 -4.68
CA GLY A 321 -40.45 -67.63 -3.96
C GLY A 321 -40.18 -66.39 -4.81
N ASN A 322 -40.78 -65.28 -4.42
CA ASN A 322 -40.54 -63.98 -5.01
C ASN A 322 -40.13 -63.05 -3.88
N TRP A 323 -38.82 -62.76 -3.76
CA TRP A 323 -38.31 -61.97 -2.63
C TRP A 323 -38.97 -60.58 -2.52
N PHE A 324 -39.52 -60.05 -3.62
CA PHE A 324 -40.20 -58.76 -3.62
C PHE A 324 -41.64 -58.85 -3.07
N GLU A 325 -42.30 -60.00 -3.22
CA GLU A 325 -43.67 -60.24 -2.72
C GLU A 325 -43.69 -60.92 -1.35
N ASP A 326 -42.62 -61.64 -1.00
CA ASP A 326 -42.46 -62.36 0.27
C ASP A 326 -41.87 -61.47 1.39
N THR A 327 -41.55 -60.21 1.09
CA THR A 327 -41.07 -59.21 2.06
C THR A 327 -42.12 -58.19 2.41
N ASP A 328 -42.34 -57.98 3.71
CA ASP A 328 -43.13 -56.84 4.20
C ASP A 328 -42.33 -55.54 4.07
N ASN A 329 -42.97 -54.47 3.56
CA ASN A 329 -42.47 -53.11 3.69
C ASN A 329 -42.57 -52.71 5.18
N ILE A 330 -41.41 -52.42 5.79
CA ILE A 330 -41.30 -52.05 7.20
C ILE A 330 -41.23 -50.53 7.40
N TRP A 331 -40.81 -49.79 6.38
CA TRP A 331 -40.63 -48.34 6.45
C TRP A 331 -40.44 -47.74 5.04
N THR A 332 -40.92 -46.52 4.81
CA THR A 332 -40.62 -45.76 3.59
C THR A 332 -39.75 -44.57 3.94
N ASN A 333 -38.55 -44.50 3.38
CA ASN A 333 -37.69 -43.31 3.46
C ASN A 333 -38.11 -42.30 2.40
N GLU A 334 -38.22 -41.05 2.80
CA GLU A 334 -38.54 -39.94 1.91
C GLU A 334 -37.32 -39.02 1.81
N ILE A 335 -36.84 -38.80 0.59
CA ILE A 335 -35.75 -37.85 0.31
C ILE A 335 -36.26 -36.80 -0.66
N VAL A 336 -36.19 -35.53 -0.26
CA VAL A 336 -36.50 -34.41 -1.15
C VAL A 336 -35.31 -34.20 -2.08
N ILE A 337 -35.56 -34.23 -3.38
CA ILE A 337 -34.55 -33.98 -4.40
C ILE A 337 -34.65 -32.53 -4.84
N TYR A 338 -33.52 -31.83 -4.79
CA TYR A 338 -33.36 -30.49 -5.29
C TYR A 338 -32.56 -30.53 -6.59
N ASP A 339 -32.92 -29.67 -7.53
CA ASP A 339 -32.16 -29.45 -8.75
C ASP A 339 -32.11 -27.95 -9.05
N THR A 340 -31.13 -27.54 -9.84
CA THR A 340 -30.93 -26.14 -10.22
C THR A 340 -31.45 -25.92 -11.63
N ILE A 341 -32.50 -25.10 -11.75
CA ILE A 341 -32.95 -24.63 -13.06
C ILE A 341 -32.16 -23.38 -13.44
N TRP A 342 -31.50 -23.43 -14.59
CA TRP A 342 -30.75 -22.31 -15.12
C TRP A 342 -31.57 -21.51 -16.11
N THR A 343 -31.58 -20.18 -15.93
CA THR A 343 -32.18 -19.21 -16.84
C THR A 343 -31.11 -18.25 -17.36
N ASP A 344 -31.30 -17.77 -18.58
CA ASP A 344 -30.38 -16.79 -19.18
C ASP A 344 -30.55 -15.43 -18.49
N GLY A 345 -29.49 -14.95 -17.86
CA GLY A 345 -29.44 -13.66 -17.18
C GLY A 345 -29.05 -12.49 -18.09
N GLY A 346 -28.77 -12.78 -19.37
CA GLY A 346 -28.34 -11.82 -20.37
C GLY A 346 -26.83 -11.55 -20.34
N ALA A 347 -26.43 -10.48 -21.02
CA ALA A 347 -25.03 -10.08 -21.11
C ALA A 347 -24.82 -8.67 -20.52
N LEU A 348 -23.74 -8.54 -19.76
CA LEU A 348 -23.20 -7.27 -19.28
C LEU A 348 -21.87 -6.97 -19.97
N SER A 349 -21.49 -5.70 -19.99
CA SER A 349 -20.15 -5.28 -20.37
C SER A 349 -19.47 -4.57 -19.21
N ALA A 350 -18.23 -4.96 -18.96
CA ALA A 350 -17.33 -4.29 -18.05
C ALA A 350 -16.64 -3.14 -18.79
N GLY A 351 -16.85 -1.92 -18.30
CA GLY A 351 -16.15 -0.73 -18.77
C GLY A 351 -14.69 -0.71 -18.30
N THR A 352 -14.09 0.48 -18.24
CA THR A 352 -12.72 0.66 -17.72
C THR A 352 -12.60 0.28 -16.24
N SER A 353 -13.67 0.47 -15.48
CA SER A 353 -13.85 0.05 -14.09
C SER A 353 -15.34 -0.21 -13.87
N SER A 354 -15.70 -1.42 -13.45
CA SER A 354 -17.10 -1.80 -13.19
C SER A 354 -17.22 -2.50 -11.84
N ALA A 355 -18.32 -2.22 -11.13
CA ALA A 355 -18.63 -2.81 -9.84
C ALA A 355 -20.00 -3.47 -9.90
N TYR A 356 -20.09 -4.71 -9.43
CA TYR A 356 -21.32 -5.51 -9.43
C TYR A 356 -21.61 -6.05 -8.03
N TRP A 357 -22.89 -6.08 -7.66
CA TRP A 357 -23.37 -6.59 -6.38
C TRP A 357 -24.43 -7.66 -6.60
N VAL A 358 -24.21 -8.84 -6.03
CA VAL A 358 -25.19 -9.93 -5.98
C VAL A 358 -25.77 -9.98 -4.58
N ASN A 359 -27.09 -9.86 -4.48
CA ASN A 359 -27.78 -9.81 -3.20
C ASN A 359 -28.55 -11.12 -2.99
N ASP A 360 -28.38 -11.72 -1.81
CA ASP A 360 -29.09 -12.91 -1.35
C ASP A 360 -28.99 -14.13 -2.29
N ALA A 361 -27.85 -14.28 -2.98
CA ALA A 361 -27.56 -15.39 -3.88
C ALA A 361 -26.07 -15.75 -3.84
N GLU A 362 -25.72 -17.01 -4.11
CA GLU A 362 -24.33 -17.41 -4.33
C GLU A 362 -23.80 -16.85 -5.65
N LEU A 363 -22.53 -16.44 -5.70
CA LEU A 363 -21.90 -15.89 -6.91
C LEU A 363 -20.80 -16.82 -7.42
N TRP A 364 -20.97 -17.31 -8.64
CA TRP A 364 -20.02 -18.18 -9.32
C TRP A 364 -19.39 -17.42 -10.49
N ILE A 365 -18.08 -17.22 -10.46
CA ILE A 365 -17.36 -16.49 -11.50
C ILE A 365 -16.41 -17.46 -12.21
N GLU A 366 -16.49 -17.47 -13.54
CA GLU A 366 -15.58 -18.25 -14.40
C GLU A 366 -15.01 -17.36 -15.50
N GLY A 367 -13.72 -17.51 -15.79
CA GLY A 367 -13.12 -17.06 -17.06
C GLY A 367 -12.01 -16.03 -16.91
N ASN A 368 -11.77 -15.25 -17.98
CA ASN A 368 -10.59 -14.39 -18.08
C ASN A 368 -10.97 -12.91 -17.96
N ILE A 369 -10.26 -12.19 -17.09
CA ILE A 369 -10.49 -10.78 -16.79
C ILE A 369 -9.48 -9.91 -17.56
N SER A 370 -9.95 -8.90 -18.31
CA SER A 370 -9.07 -7.92 -18.98
C SER A 370 -9.18 -6.48 -18.44
N ASN A 371 -10.31 -6.15 -17.80
CA ASN A 371 -10.60 -4.82 -17.26
C ASN A 371 -10.64 -4.85 -15.72
N LYS A 372 -10.63 -3.67 -15.07
CA LYS A 372 -10.81 -3.59 -13.61
C LYS A 372 -12.26 -3.89 -13.27
N MET A 373 -12.48 -4.95 -12.50
CA MET A 373 -13.80 -5.36 -12.06
C MET A 373 -13.80 -5.64 -10.56
N THR A 374 -14.84 -5.19 -9.89
CA THR A 374 -15.11 -5.50 -8.47
C THR A 374 -16.44 -6.23 -8.39
N TRP A 375 -16.43 -7.40 -7.78
CA TRP A 375 -17.64 -8.17 -7.51
C TRP A 375 -17.85 -8.27 -6.00
N GLY A 376 -19.07 -8.04 -5.56
CA GLY A 376 -19.51 -8.29 -4.19
C GLY A 376 -20.71 -9.20 -4.17
N CYS A 377 -20.80 -10.04 -3.15
CA CYS A 377 -21.88 -10.97 -2.91
C CYS A 377 -22.27 -10.88 -1.43
N ALA A 378 -23.56 -11.02 -1.13
CA ALA A 378 -24.07 -11.06 0.22
C ALA A 378 -23.84 -12.41 0.92
N ASP A 379 -23.74 -13.50 0.16
CA ASP A 379 -23.53 -14.85 0.65
C ASP A 379 -22.10 -15.32 0.33
N THR A 380 -21.93 -16.25 -0.62
CA THR A 380 -20.65 -16.92 -0.90
C THR A 380 -20.19 -16.69 -2.34
N ILE A 381 -18.87 -16.51 -2.54
CA ILE A 381 -18.26 -16.34 -3.88
C ILE A 381 -17.36 -17.53 -4.21
N PHE A 382 -17.59 -18.13 -5.38
CA PHE A 382 -16.75 -19.15 -5.99
C PHE A 382 -16.07 -18.59 -7.25
N ILE A 383 -14.76 -18.78 -7.37
CA ILE A 383 -13.97 -18.25 -8.50
C ILE A 383 -13.18 -19.41 -9.14
N THR A 384 -13.33 -19.59 -10.45
CA THR A 384 -12.67 -20.65 -11.23
C THR A 384 -11.95 -20.14 -12.47
#